data_AF-A0A4Y4M0L7-F1
#
_entry.id   AF-A0A4Y4M0L7-F1
#
_cell.length_a   1.000
_cell.length_b   1.000
_cell.length_c   1.000
_cell.angle_alpha   90.00
_cell.angle_beta   90.00
_cell.angle_gamma   90.00
#
_symmetry.space_group_name_H-M   'P 1'
#
loop_
_entity.id
_entity.type
_entity.pdbx_description
1 polymer ?
#
loop_
_entity_poly.entity_id
_entity_poly.type
_entity_poly.pdbx_seq_one_letter_code
_entity_poly.pdbx_strand_id
1 'polypeptide(L)'
;MKTALKITSCLSIILALLLIYYLIEELREGTSIFEIDFIPAFITLIIISNAVLAFYLLIGKLKPMKPVLVMQILIIIPTCLLLYEFFLKPPMGCS
;
A
#
# COMPACT_ATOMS: atom_id res chain seq x y z
N MET A 1 -9.85 20.47 -5.77
CA MET A 1 -9.68 19.22 -4.99
C MET A 1 -9.41 19.62 -3.54
N LYS A 2 -10.12 19.08 -2.55
CA LYS A 2 -9.88 19.44 -1.14
C LYS A 2 -8.45 19.00 -0.74
N THR A 3 -7.73 19.85 0.00
CA THR A 3 -6.33 19.61 0.39
C THR A 3 -6.13 18.25 1.05
N ALA A 4 -7.07 17.84 1.91
CA ALA A 4 -7.05 16.52 2.56
C ALA A 4 -7.05 15.34 1.56
N LEU A 5 -7.80 15.43 0.46
CA LEU A 5 -7.84 14.36 -0.55
C LEU A 5 -6.54 14.28 -1.36
N LYS A 6 -5.92 15.44 -1.66
CA LYS A 6 -4.61 15.46 -2.31
C LYS A 6 -3.56 14.80 -1.43
N ILE A 7 -3.50 15.19 -0.15
CA ILE A 7 -2.53 14.64 0.81
C ILE A 7 -2.71 13.13 0.96
N THR A 8 -3.94 12.66 1.20
CA THR A 8 -4.24 11.23 1.36
C THR A 8 -3.97 10.42 0.09
N SER A 9 -4.24 10.98 -1.09
CA SER A 9 -3.89 10.33 -2.35
C SER A 9 -2.37 10.24 -2.55
N CYS A 10 -1.61 11.30 -2.27
CA CYS A 10 -0.15 11.24 -2.29
C CYS A 10 0.40 10.22 -1.29
N LEU A 11 -0.13 10.20 -0.06
CA LEU A 11 0.29 9.26 0.97
C LEU A 11 0.01 7.81 0.56
N SER A 12 -1.16 7.53 -0.04
CA SER A 12 -1.51 6.20 -0.55
C SER A 12 -0.51 5.70 -1.59
N ILE A 13 -0.05 6.59 -2.48
CA ILE A 13 0.94 6.25 -3.51
C ILE A 13 2.29 5.94 -2.87
N ILE A 14 2.77 6.81 -1.95
CA ILE A 14 4.05 6.62 -1.28
C ILE A 14 4.08 5.30 -0.49
N LEU A 15 3.01 5.00 0.25
CA LEU A 15 2.91 3.76 1.03
C LEU A 15 2.90 2.52 0.14
N ALA A 16 2.22 2.56 -1.00
CA ALA A 16 2.25 1.46 -1.95
C ALA A 16 3.64 1.26 -2.57
N LEU A 17 4.35 2.34 -2.89
CA LEU A 17 5.73 2.24 -3.39
C LEU A 17 6.68 1.64 -2.35
N LEU A 18 6.53 2.02 -1.08
CA LEU A 18 7.30 1.42 0.02
C LEU A 18 6.99 -0.08 0.16
N LEU A 19 5.71 -0.46 0.14
CA LEU A 19 5.32 -1.87 0.22
C LEU A 19 5.91 -2.69 -0.95
N ILE A 20 5.86 -2.16 -2.17
CA ILE A 20 6.44 -2.81 -3.34
C ILE A 20 7.96 -2.95 -3.18
N TYR A 21 8.64 -1.92 -2.70
CA TYR A 21 10.08 -1.97 -2.45
C TYR A 21 10.43 -3.12 -1.49
N TYR A 22 9.73 -3.21 -0.35
CA TYR A 22 9.94 -4.28 0.62
C TYR A 22 9.64 -5.67 0.04
N LEU A 23 8.56 -5.78 -0.74
CA LEU A 23 8.24 -7.04 -1.39
C LEU A 23 9.35 -7.47 -2.37
N ILE A 24 9.93 -6.54 -3.12
CA ILE A 24 11.06 -6.83 -4.01
C ILE A 24 12.29 -7.27 -3.22
N GLU A 25 12.56 -6.65 -2.07
CA GLU A 25 13.67 -7.01 -1.19
C GLU A 25 13.51 -8.43 -0.63
N GLU A 26 12.32 -8.76 -0.10
CA GLU A 26 11.99 -10.08 0.42
C GLU A 26 12.11 -11.19 -0.66
N LEU A 27 11.67 -10.89 -1.89
CA LEU A 27 11.78 -11.80 -3.03
C LEU A 27 13.23 -11.99 -3.47
N ARG A 28 14.08 -10.97 -3.30
CA ARG A 28 15.50 -11.03 -3.61
C ARG A 28 16.27 -11.89 -2.61
N GLU A 29 15.83 -11.94 -1.35
CA GLU A 29 16.43 -12.78 -0.30
C GLU A 29 16.09 -14.29 -0.44
N GLY A 30 15.33 -14.67 -1.47
CA GLY A 30 15.14 -16.06 -1.87
C GLY A 30 13.72 -16.59 -1.67
N THR A 31 12.81 -15.76 -1.17
CA THR A 31 11.40 -16.11 -1.02
C THR A 31 10.72 -16.17 -2.39
N SER A 32 10.03 -17.27 -2.72
CA SER A 32 9.31 -17.37 -3.99
C SER A 32 7.99 -16.62 -3.94
N ILE A 33 7.59 -15.96 -5.04
CA ILE A 33 6.27 -15.29 -5.16
C ILE A 33 5.12 -16.30 -4.93
N PHE A 34 5.35 -17.57 -5.24
CA PHE A 34 4.36 -18.64 -5.06
C PHE A 34 4.23 -19.15 -3.62
N GLU A 35 5.14 -18.76 -2.73
CA GLU A 35 5.09 -19.08 -1.30
C GLU A 35 4.32 -18.02 -0.50
N ILE A 36 3.94 -16.90 -1.14
CA ILE A 36 3.13 -15.86 -0.52
C ILE A 36 1.71 -16.41 -0.31
N ASP A 37 1.28 -16.44 0.94
CA ASP A 37 -0.09 -16.79 1.30
C ASP A 37 -1.12 -15.88 0.58
N PHE A 38 -2.29 -16.46 0.29
CA PHE A 38 -3.35 -15.77 -0.43
C PHE A 38 -3.77 -14.45 0.24
N ILE A 39 -3.79 -14.39 1.57
CA ILE A 39 -4.22 -13.22 2.33
C ILE A 39 -3.25 -12.04 2.14
N PRO A 40 -1.93 -12.16 2.40
CA PRO A 40 -0.95 -11.13 2.07
C PRO A 40 -0.99 -10.68 0.60
N ALA A 41 -1.11 -11.62 -0.34
CA ALA A 41 -1.19 -11.29 -1.77
C ALA A 41 -2.43 -10.43 -2.09
N PHE A 42 -3.58 -10.80 -1.53
CA PHE A 42 -4.83 -10.04 -1.72
C PHE A 42 -4.76 -8.64 -1.10
N ILE A 43 -4.15 -8.51 0.08
CA ILE A 43 -3.94 -7.21 0.74
C ILE A 43 -3.05 -6.31 -0.12
N THR A 44 -1.93 -6.83 -0.63
CA THR A 44 -1.03 -6.09 -1.53
C THR A 44 -1.77 -5.61 -2.77
N LEU A 45 -2.64 -6.44 -3.35
CA LEU A 45 -3.46 -6.06 -4.51
C LEU A 45 -4.42 -4.92 -4.19
N ILE A 46 -5.06 -4.92 -3.01
CA ILE A 46 -5.92 -3.82 -2.54
C ILE A 46 -5.12 -2.51 -2.44
N ILE A 47 -3.92 -2.57 -1.86
CA ILE A 47 -3.06 -1.40 -1.65
C ILE A 47 -2.60 -0.80 -2.99
N ILE A 48 -2.17 -1.64 -3.93
CA ILE A 48 -1.80 -1.21 -5.29
C ILE A 48 -3.00 -0.61 -6.02
N SER A 49 -4.17 -1.26 -5.94
CA SER A 49 -5.41 -0.73 -6.55
C SER A 49 -5.77 0.64 -6.00
N ASN A 50 -5.61 0.85 -4.69
CA ASN A 50 -5.83 2.14 -4.05
C ASN A 50 -4.82 3.22 -4.50
N ALA A 51 -3.56 2.84 -4.73
CA ALA A 51 -2.56 3.76 -5.28
C ALA A 51 -2.86 4.17 -6.72
N VAL A 52 -3.33 3.25 -7.57
CA VAL A 52 -3.78 3.55 -8.93
C VAL A 52 -4.99 4.50 -8.89
N LEU A 53 -5.97 4.22 -8.03
CA LEU A 53 -7.12 5.11 -7.83
C LEU A 53 -6.70 6.50 -7.37
N ALA A 54 -5.77 6.58 -6.41
CA ALA A 54 -5.19 7.82 -5.91
C ALA A 54 -4.48 8.61 -7.03
N PHE A 55 -3.75 7.94 -7.90
CA PHE A 55 -3.11 8.56 -9.06
C PHE A 55 -4.13 9.16 -10.02
N TYR A 56 -5.18 8.42 -10.38
CA TYR A 56 -6.28 8.91 -11.23
C TYR A 56 -7.01 10.13 -10.65
N LEU A 57 -7.14 10.21 -9.32
CA LEU A 57 -7.68 11.37 -8.62
C LEU A 57 -6.75 12.59 -8.72
N LEU A 58 -5.44 12.40 -8.57
CA LEU A 58 -4.45 13.49 -8.62
C LEU A 58 -4.34 14.11 -10.00
N ILE A 59 -4.36 13.30 -11.07
CA ILE A 59 -4.34 13.78 -12.46
C ILE A 59 -5.69 14.34 -12.92
N GLY A 60 -6.71 14.34 -12.06
CA GLY A 60 -8.04 14.90 -12.34
C GLY A 60 -8.90 14.08 -13.30
N LYS A 61 -8.50 12.84 -13.61
CA LYS A 61 -9.27 11.91 -14.46
C LYS A 61 -10.48 11.33 -13.72
N LEU A 62 -10.45 11.30 -12.39
CA LEU A 62 -11.57 10.87 -11.55
C LEU A 62 -12.11 12.04 -10.71
N LYS A 63 -13.43 12.14 -10.59
CA LYS A 63 -14.06 13.18 -9.77
C LYS A 63 -13.84 12.89 -8.28
N PRO A 64 -13.41 13.89 -7.49
CA PRO A 64 -13.19 13.72 -6.06
C PRO A 64 -14.52 13.57 -5.33
N MET A 65 -14.70 12.45 -4.61
CA MET A 65 -15.89 12.19 -3.81
C MET A 65 -15.52 11.90 -2.36
N LYS A 66 -16.38 12.30 -1.40
CA LYS A 66 -16.16 12.05 0.04
C LYS A 66 -15.97 10.56 0.38
N PRO A 67 -16.73 9.60 -0.18
CA PRO A 67 -16.55 8.18 0.12
C PRO A 67 -15.17 7.66 -0.27
N VAL A 68 -14.60 8.18 -1.36
CA VAL A 68 -13.27 7.79 -1.84
C VAL A 68 -12.18 8.20 -0.84
N LEU A 69 -12.32 9.37 -0.20
CA LEU A 69 -11.42 9.79 0.88
C LEU A 69 -11.47 8.82 2.07
N VAL A 70 -12.68 8.43 2.48
CA VAL A 70 -12.88 7.51 3.62
C VAL A 70 -12.27 6.15 3.31
N MET A 71 -12.51 5.63 2.10
CA MET A 71 -11.92 4.38 1.63
C MET A 71 -10.39 4.43 1.63
N GLN A 72 -9.79 5.51 1.11
CA GLN A 72 -8.34 5.68 1.13
C GLN A 72 -7.78 5.64 2.57
N ILE A 73 -8.40 6.35 3.50
CA ILE A 73 -7.97 6.35 4.91
C ILE A 73 -8.09 4.96 5.52
N LEU A 74 -9.18 4.24 5.25
CA LEU A 74 -9.38 2.87 5.74
C LEU A 74 -8.34 1.88 5.20
N ILE A 75 -7.76 2.13 4.02
CA ILE A 75 -6.68 1.31 3.44
C ILE A 75 -5.31 1.75 3.97
N ILE A 76 -5.09 3.05 4.17
CA ILE A 76 -3.83 3.60 4.69
C ILE A 76 -3.52 3.04 6.08
N ILE A 77 -4.49 3.03 7.00
CA ILE A 77 -4.28 2.57 8.38
C ILE A 77 -3.69 1.15 8.45
N PRO A 78 -4.30 0.11 7.85
CA PRO A 78 -3.73 -1.23 7.86
C PRO A 78 -2.43 -1.32 7.04
N THR A 79 -2.26 -0.52 5.98
CA THR A 79 -0.98 -0.47 5.25
C THR A 79 0.16 0.01 6.14
N CYS A 80 -0.08 1.05 6.94
CA CYS A 80 0.91 1.54 7.90
C CYS A 80 1.24 0.51 8.98
N LEU A 81 0.24 -0.25 9.46
CA LEU A 81 0.47 -1.34 10.42
C LEU A 81 1.32 -2.46 9.80
N LEU A 82 1.04 -2.86 8.56
CA LEU A 82 1.83 -3.87 7.86
C LEU A 82 3.28 -3.43 7.65
N LEU A 83 3.48 -2.20 7.16
CA LEU A 83 4.82 -1.64 7.01
C LEU A 83 5.54 -1.57 8.35
N TYR A 84 4.85 -1.16 9.42
CA TYR A 84 5.43 -1.14 10.77
C TYR A 84 5.86 -2.53 11.23
N GLU A 85 5.07 -3.58 10.96
CA GLU A 85 5.49 -4.96 11.21
C GLU A 85 6.74 -5.33 10.42
N PHE A 86 6.82 -5.00 9.13
CA PHE A 86 8.05 -5.21 8.32
C PHE A 86 9.27 -4.46 8.89
N PHE A 87 9.09 -3.24 9.41
CA PHE A 87 10.19 -2.45 9.96
C PHE A 87 10.68 -2.92 11.34
N LEU A 88 9.80 -3.48 12.17
CA LEU A 88 10.13 -3.89 13.54
C LEU A 88 10.41 -5.37 13.71
N LYS A 89 9.86 -6.23 12.84
CA LYS A 89 10.38 -7.58 12.76
C LYS A 89 11.79 -7.45 12.17
N PRO A 90 12.87 -7.86 12.88
CA PRO A 90 14.12 -8.14 12.18
C PRO A 90 13.79 -9.11 11.03
N PRO A 91 14.58 -9.10 9.93
CA PRO A 91 14.39 -10.07 8.85
C PRO A 91 14.21 -11.43 9.51
N MET A 92 13.21 -12.21 9.09
CA MET A 92 12.96 -13.55 9.60
C MET A 92 14.15 -14.44 9.24
N GLY A 93 15.25 -14.23 9.96
CA GLY A 93 16.53 -14.87 9.87
C GLY A 93 16.86 -15.34 11.28
N CYS A 94 16.64 -16.64 11.47
CA CYS A 94 17.05 -17.49 12.60
C CYS A 94 16.13 -17.52 13.84
N SER A 95 15.27 -18.55 13.88
CA SER A 95 15.32 -19.53 14.97
C SER A 95 15.72 -20.88 14.38
#